data_AF-A0A972M5J3-F1
#
_entry.id   AF-A0A972M5J3-F1
#
_cell.length_a   1.000
_cell.length_b   1.000
_cell.length_c   1.000
_cell.angle_alpha   90.00
_cell.angle_beta   90.00
_cell.angle_gamma   90.00
#
_symmetry.space_group_name_H-M   'P 1'
#
loop_
_entity.id
_entity.type
_entity.pdbx_description
1 polymer ?
#
loop_
_entity_poly.entity_id
_entity_poly.type
_entity_poly.pdbx_seq_one_letter_code
_entity_poly.pdbx_strand_id
1 'polypeptide(L)'
;MQWGALGELTFQTGFSPSRIGVQQKFRIAKHPVVNTYPQMDNLGEDIRTLNLQITLNEVFVNVKWALDYLFEVAQKGEKLPLSIGMHYLGEWVVESYQISELITTPDGEPVKA
;
A
#
# COMPACT_ATOMS: atom_id res chain seq x y z
N MET A 1 17.05 -1.41 -9.26
CA MET A 1 16.10 -1.16 -10.36
C MET A 1 14.89 -0.45 -9.76
N GLN A 2 14.43 0.66 -10.33
CA GLN A 2 13.23 1.33 -9.84
C GLN A 2 12.01 0.50 -10.28
N TRP A 3 11.21 0.07 -9.31
CA TRP A 3 10.03 -0.75 -9.59
C TRP A 3 8.74 -0.07 -9.19
N GLY A 4 8.74 1.10 -8.54
CA GLY A 4 7.52 1.83 -8.26
C GLY A 4 7.77 3.20 -7.66
N ALA A 5 6.70 3.96 -7.46
CA ALA A 5 6.74 5.24 -6.77
C ALA A 5 5.40 5.55 -6.09
N LEU A 6 5.46 6.23 -4.95
CA LEU A 6 4.33 6.85 -4.26
C LEU A 6 4.62 8.35 -4.09
N GLY A 7 4.04 9.19 -4.95
CA GLY A 7 4.42 10.60 -5.01
C GLY A 7 5.89 10.77 -5.35
N GLU A 8 6.64 11.45 -4.47
CA GLU A 8 8.09 11.66 -4.61
C GLU A 8 8.93 10.47 -4.12
N LEU A 9 8.32 9.54 -3.38
CA LEU A 9 9.01 8.37 -2.86
C LEU A 9 9.16 7.33 -3.96
N THR A 10 10.37 7.18 -4.51
CA THR A 10 10.68 6.11 -5.47
C THR A 10 11.13 4.85 -4.75
N PHE A 11 10.55 3.70 -5.10
CA PHE A 11 10.96 2.40 -4.60
C PHE A 11 12.06 1.83 -5.50
N GLN A 12 13.28 1.76 -4.95
CA GLN A 12 14.46 1.26 -5.66
C GLN A 12 15.12 0.14 -4.86
N THR A 13 15.01 -1.08 -5.36
CA THR A 13 15.70 -2.26 -4.80
C THR A 13 16.06 -3.24 -5.92
N GLY A 14 16.75 -4.32 -5.58
CA GLY A 14 16.92 -5.47 -6.49
C GLY A 14 15.66 -6.31 -6.68
N PHE A 15 14.66 -6.17 -5.80
CA PHE A 15 13.48 -7.05 -5.73
C PHE A 15 12.17 -6.26 -5.59
N SER A 16 11.18 -6.60 -6.41
CA SER A 16 9.81 -6.04 -6.37
C SER A 16 9.12 -6.30 -5.01
N PRO A 17 7.99 -5.63 -4.68
CA PRO A 17 7.37 -5.76 -3.36
C PRO A 17 6.96 -7.21 -3.15
N SER A 18 7.19 -7.71 -1.93
CA SER A 18 6.99 -9.13 -1.62
C SER A 18 5.53 -9.52 -1.70
N ARG A 19 4.61 -8.59 -1.42
CA ARG A 19 3.15 -8.76 -1.52
C ARG A 19 2.44 -7.45 -1.86
N ILE A 20 1.47 -7.55 -2.77
CA ILE A 20 0.47 -6.51 -3.08
C ILE A 20 -0.90 -7.14 -2.88
N GLY A 21 -1.75 -6.54 -2.05
CA GLY A 21 -3.13 -6.97 -1.85
C GLY A 21 -4.08 -5.79 -2.02
N VAL A 22 -5.04 -5.89 -2.95
CA VAL A 22 -6.09 -4.88 -3.12
C VAL A 22 -7.38 -5.44 -2.55
N GLN A 23 -7.99 -4.71 -1.61
CA GLN A 23 -9.33 -5.00 -1.12
C GLN A 23 -10.27 -3.92 -1.63
N GLN A 24 -11.31 -4.35 -2.34
CA GLN A 24 -12.36 -3.49 -2.86
C GLN A 24 -13.68 -3.97 -2.28
N LYS A 25 -14.39 -3.09 -1.58
CA LYS A 25 -15.69 -3.37 -0.99
C LYS A 25 -16.77 -2.66 -1.79
N PHE A 26 -17.90 -3.33 -1.99
CA PHE A 26 -19.08 -2.75 -2.62
C PHE A 26 -20.20 -2.68 -1.59
N ARG A 27 -20.94 -1.57 -1.59
CA ARG A 27 -22.08 -1.40 -0.70
C ARG A 27 -23.32 -1.95 -1.37
N ILE A 28 -23.86 -3.05 -0.83
CA ILE A 28 -25.08 -3.69 -1.35
C ILE A 28 -26.20 -3.51 -0.31
N ALA A 29 -27.30 -2.87 -0.70
CA ALA A 29 -28.52 -2.84 0.09
C ALA A 29 -29.40 -4.06 -0.23
N LYS A 30 -29.97 -4.67 0.82
CA LYS A 30 -30.93 -5.77 0.68
C LYS A 30 -32.31 -5.27 1.05
N HIS A 31 -33.24 -5.39 0.11
CA HIS A 31 -34.64 -5.05 0.32
C HIS A 31 -35.43 -6.34 0.52
N PRO A 32 -35.95 -6.61 1.74
CA PRO A 32 -36.78 -7.78 1.98
C PRO A 32 -38.10 -7.62 1.21
N VAL A 33 -38.44 -8.61 0.39
CA VAL A 33 -39.71 -8.71 -0.33
C VAL A 33 -40.50 -9.88 0.24
N VAL A 34 -41.82 -9.70 0.40
CA VAL A 34 -42.68 -10.74 0.96
C VAL A 34 -42.74 -11.92 -0.02
N ASN A 35 -42.50 -13.14 0.48
CA ASN A 35 -42.56 -14.42 -0.26
C ASN A 35 -41.60 -14.61 -1.43
N THR A 36 -40.51 -13.83 -1.54
CA THR A 36 -39.52 -13.99 -2.62
C THR A 36 -38.09 -13.68 -2.17
N TYR A 37 -37.11 -13.96 -3.04
CA TYR A 37 -35.71 -13.61 -2.77
C TYR A 37 -35.53 -12.09 -2.64
N PRO A 38 -34.77 -11.61 -1.64
CA PRO A 38 -34.55 -10.20 -1.41
C PRO A 38 -33.93 -9.54 -2.65
N GLN A 39 -34.45 -8.38 -3.01
CA GLN A 39 -33.85 -7.57 -4.07
C GLN A 39 -32.56 -6.95 -3.56
N MET A 40 -31.52 -6.96 -4.40
CA MET A 40 -30.20 -6.40 -4.09
C MET A 40 -30.01 -5.13 -4.92
N ASP A 41 -29.83 -4.00 -4.24
CA ASP A 41 -29.48 -2.73 -4.87
C ASP A 41 -28.01 -2.41 -4.63
N ASN A 42 -27.28 -2.11 -5.70
CA ASN A 42 -25.90 -1.67 -5.63
C ASN A 42 -25.87 -0.17 -5.31
N LEU A 43 -25.40 0.18 -4.12
CA LEU A 43 -25.29 1.56 -3.65
C LEU A 43 -23.95 2.22 -4.03
N GLY A 44 -23.10 1.52 -4.78
CA GLY A 44 -21.80 2.00 -5.24
C GLY A 44 -20.61 1.31 -4.58
N GLU A 45 -19.43 1.81 -4.91
CA GLU A 45 -18.16 1.36 -4.33
C GLU A 45 -17.96 2.00 -2.95
N ASP A 46 -17.54 1.17 -2.00
CA ASP A 46 -17.13 1.61 -0.66
C ASP A 46 -15.63 1.94 -0.67
N ILE A 47 -15.00 2.11 0.50
CA ILE A 47 -13.56 2.37 0.60
C ILE A 47 -12.77 1.24 -0.06
N ARG A 48 -11.90 1.61 -1.01
CA ARG A 48 -10.91 0.73 -1.62
C ARG A 48 -9.60 0.87 -0.86
N THR A 49 -9.04 -0.25 -0.39
CA THR A 49 -7.81 -0.28 0.39
C THR A 49 -6.75 -1.08 -0.36
N LEU A 50 -5.53 -0.54 -0.45
CA LEU A 50 -4.38 -1.22 -1.04
C LEU A 50 -3.33 -1.46 0.05
N ASN A 51 -3.01 -2.72 0.28
CA ASN A 51 -1.96 -3.16 1.20
C ASN A 51 -0.69 -3.44 0.41
N LEU A 52 0.36 -2.69 0.70
CA LEU A 52 1.67 -2.83 0.07
C LEU A 52 2.72 -3.18 1.12
N GLN A 53 3.47 -4.25 0.90
CA GLN A 53 4.64 -4.59 1.71
C GLN A 53 5.92 -4.29 0.92
N ILE A 54 6.73 -3.36 1.44
CA ILE A 54 8.00 -2.96 0.84
C ILE A 54 9.14 -3.27 1.80
N THR A 55 10.31 -3.58 1.24
CA THR A 55 11.56 -3.71 1.98
C THR A 55 12.47 -2.60 1.51
N LEU A 56 12.91 -1.74 2.44
CA LEU A 56 13.88 -0.70 2.17
C LEU A 56 15.27 -1.18 2.61
N ASN A 57 16.29 -0.83 1.84
CA ASN A 57 17.68 -1.16 2.17
C ASN A 57 18.50 0.12 2.06
N GLU A 58 19.28 0.42 3.09
CA GLU A 58 20.08 1.64 3.21
C GLU A 58 21.07 1.86 2.05
N VAL A 59 21.52 0.78 1.41
CA VAL A 59 22.43 0.85 0.25
C VAL A 59 21.77 1.52 -0.96
N PHE A 60 20.44 1.41 -1.10
CA PHE A 60 19.71 1.89 -2.27
C PHE A 60 18.82 3.10 -1.99
N VAL A 61 18.43 3.32 -0.74
CA VAL A 61 17.57 4.44 -0.34
C VAL A 61 17.98 4.93 1.04
N ASN A 62 17.92 6.25 1.25
CA ASN A 62 18.00 6.79 2.59
C ASN A 62 16.71 6.43 3.35
N VAL A 63 16.80 5.36 4.16
CA VAL A 63 15.64 4.80 4.87
C VAL A 63 15.03 5.83 5.81
N LYS A 64 15.84 6.63 6.50
CA LYS A 64 15.36 7.67 7.41
C LYS A 64 14.49 8.70 6.68
N TRP A 65 14.98 9.23 5.56
CA TRP A 65 14.21 10.17 4.75
C TRP A 65 12.91 9.56 4.22
N ALA A 66 12.96 8.31 3.74
CA ALA A 66 11.77 7.61 3.23
C ALA A 66 10.70 7.43 4.32
N LEU A 67 11.11 7.10 5.55
CA LEU A 67 10.21 6.96 6.68
C LEU A 67 9.64 8.30 7.13
N ASP A 68 10.47 9.34 7.21
CA ASP A 68 10.04 10.70 7.57
C ASP A 68 9.01 11.23 6.55
N TYR A 69 9.27 11.01 5.24
CA TYR A 69 8.33 11.35 4.19
C TYR A 69 7.00 10.62 4.35
N LEU A 70 7.02 9.28 4.49
CA LEU A 70 5.80 8.48 4.68
C LEU A 70 4.98 8.93 5.90
N PHE A 71 5.65 9.29 6.99
CA PHE A 71 4.99 9.82 8.17
C PHE A 71 4.30 11.16 7.89
N GLU A 72 4.98 12.09 7.21
CA GLU A 72 4.40 13.39 6.87
C GLU A 72 3.17 13.27 5.96
N VAL A 73 3.23 12.46 4.90
CA VAL A 73 2.08 12.30 4.00
C VAL A 73 0.93 11.54 4.64
N ALA A 74 1.21 10.58 5.54
CA ALA A 74 0.18 9.95 6.36
C ALA A 74 -0.50 10.95 7.30
N GLN A 75 0.25 11.85 7.95
CA GLN A 75 -0.33 12.87 8.83
C GLN A 75 -1.15 13.91 8.06
N LYS A 76 -0.68 14.34 6.89
CA LYS A 76 -1.38 15.34 6.06
C LYS A 76 -2.63 14.76 5.38
N GLY A 77 -2.73 13.43 5.26
CA GLY A 77 -3.82 12.77 4.53
C GLY A 77 -3.81 13.13 3.04
N GLU A 78 -2.63 13.40 2.49
CA GLU A 78 -2.48 13.88 1.13
C GLU A 78 -2.67 12.74 0.12
N LYS A 79 -3.33 13.05 -1.00
CA LYS A 79 -3.48 12.12 -2.11
C LYS A 79 -2.21 12.08 -2.92
N LEU A 80 -1.62 10.89 -3.04
CA LEU A 80 -0.39 10.69 -3.80
C LEU A 80 -0.61 9.74 -4.96
N PRO A 81 -0.01 10.00 -6.13
CA PRO A 81 -0.03 9.06 -7.24
C PRO A 81 0.77 7.80 -6.86
N LEU A 82 0.16 6.62 -7.03
CA LEU A 82 0.82 5.33 -6.84
C LEU A 82 1.09 4.68 -8.19
N SER A 83 2.33 4.26 -8.40
CA SER A 83 2.76 3.47 -9.55
C SER A 83 3.56 2.25 -9.10
N ILE A 84 3.27 1.10 -9.69
CA ILE A 84 3.99 -0.15 -9.45
C ILE A 84 4.30 -0.80 -10.80
N GLY A 85 5.58 -1.08 -11.03
CA GLY A 85 6.14 -1.48 -12.31
C GLY A 85 5.90 -0.40 -13.36
N MET A 86 5.20 -0.80 -14.43
CA MET A 86 4.74 0.11 -15.48
C MET A 86 3.26 0.50 -15.33
N HIS A 87 2.61 0.11 -14.22
CA HIS A 87 1.19 0.36 -14.01
C HIS A 87 0.96 1.54 -13.06
N TYR A 88 0.23 2.54 -13.56
CA TYR A 88 -0.33 3.60 -12.74
C TYR A 88 -1.62 3.10 -12.07
N LEU A 89 -1.69 3.20 -10.74
CA LEU A 89 -2.81 2.69 -9.94
C LEU A 89 -3.75 3.79 -9.43
N GLY A 90 -3.52 5.04 -9.82
CA GLY A 90 -4.32 6.19 -9.39
C GLY A 90 -3.75 6.91 -8.18
N GLU A 91 -4.57 7.75 -7.56
CA GLU A 91 -4.23 8.52 -6.37
C GLU A 91 -4.72 7.80 -5.10
N TRP A 92 -3.84 7.69 -4.12
CA TRP A 92 -4.08 6.98 -2.87
C TRP A 92 -3.67 7.82 -1.67
N VAL A 93 -4.32 7.61 -0.53
CA VAL A 93 -3.96 8.22 0.76
C VAL A 93 -3.39 7.12 1.65
N VAL A 94 -2.33 7.45 2.39
CA VAL A 94 -1.74 6.52 3.37
C VAL A 94 -2.63 6.51 4.62
N GLU A 95 -3.40 5.43 4.80
CA GLU A 95 -4.26 5.25 5.98
C GLU A 95 -3.46 4.81 7.21
N SER A 96 -2.57 3.85 7.04
CA SER A 96 -1.72 3.33 8.11
C SER A 96 -0.46 2.69 7.54
N TYR A 97 0.58 2.59 8.38
CA TYR A 97 1.81 1.88 8.02
C TYR A 97 2.37 1.18 9.25
N GLN A 98 3.10 0.08 9.03
CA GLN A 98 3.80 -0.66 10.06
C GLN A 98 5.26 -0.84 9.62
N ILE A 99 6.18 -0.54 10.52
CA ILE A 99 7.62 -0.71 10.29
C ILE A 99 8.07 -1.96 11.04
N SER A 100 8.83 -2.81 10.37
CA SER A 100 9.55 -3.90 10.99
C SER A 100 11.01 -3.80 10.58
N GLU A 101 11.88 -3.56 11.54
CA GLU A 101 13.32 -3.51 11.32
C GLU A 101 13.87 -4.94 11.22
N LEU A 102 14.62 -5.19 10.15
CA LEU A 102 15.34 -6.42 9.94
C LEU A 102 16.83 -6.05 9.91
N ILE A 103 17.50 -6.23 11.05
CA ILE A 103 18.95 -6.03 11.11
C ILE A 103 19.58 -7.19 10.35
N THR A 104 20.30 -6.89 9.28
CA THR A 104 21.03 -7.87 8.48
C THR A 104 22.53 -7.61 8.61
N THR A 105 23.34 -8.67 8.55
CA THR A 105 24.79 -8.56 8.44
C THR A 105 25.16 -7.91 7.08
N PRO A 106 26.39 -7.40 6.92
CA PRO A 106 26.86 -6.90 5.63
C PRO A 106 26.75 -7.92 4.48
N ASP A 107 26.71 -9.22 4.82
CA ASP A 107 26.55 -10.34 3.88
C ASP A 107 25.07 -10.68 3.58
N GLY A 108 24.13 -9.93 4.14
CA GLY A 108 22.68 -10.08 3.90
C GLY A 108 22.00 -11.15 4.74
N GLU A 109 22.68 -11.73 5.73
CA GLU A 109 22.07 -12.68 6.65
C GLU A 109 21.29 -11.94 7.75
N PRO A 110 20.05 -12.35 8.08
CA PRO A 110 19.30 -11.74 9.17
C PRO A 110 20.00 -12.04 10.50
N VAL A 111 20.32 -10.99 11.26
CA VAL A 111 20.81 -11.13 12.63
C VAL A 111 19.60 -11.55 13.46
N LYS A 112 19.55 -12.83 13.85
CA LYS A 112 18.59 -13.28 14.86
C LYS A 112 18.86 -12.52 16.16
N ALA A 113 17.84 -11.81 16.65
CA ALA A 113 17.82 -11.31 18.02
C ALA A 113 17.92 -12.46 19.03
#